data_AF-A0A1M6M7D9-F1
#
_entry.id   AF-A0A1M6M7D9-F1
#
_cell.length_a   1.000
_cell.length_b   1.000
_cell.length_c   1.000
_cell.angle_alpha   90.00
_cell.angle_beta   90.00
_cell.angle_gamma   90.00
#
_symmetry.space_group_name_H-M   'P 1'
#
loop_
_entity.id
_entity.type
_entity.pdbx_description
1 polymer ?
#
loop_
_entity_poly.entity_id
_entity_poly.type
_entity_poly.pdbx_seq_one_letter_code
_entity_poly.pdbx_strand_id
1 'polypeptide(L)'
;MDIQKLEKLAYEIMKDRKIPGREKGFIYYHGKRTANIALNIYKELVEKENKEEMALLYLGCLFHDIGKGIEPHNETGRELVNYYLRDICNDRQREIVSRIVYEHNLRGEKYQGNSFLGKIAQDADILDHMGTMDIWIAFQWHANFDETVEDSLKFFLGGQWQEITEKLRRLLNFPPSITAFDQRKNFTEEFLGRFQRESEGKLY
;
A
#
# COMPACT_ATOMS: atom_id res chain seq x y z
N MET A 1 -7.83 -15.00 -17.40
CA MET A 1 -6.59 -14.96 -16.63
C MET A 1 -6.80 -15.78 -15.36
N ASP A 2 -5.90 -16.71 -15.06
CA ASP A 2 -6.00 -17.55 -13.86
C ASP A 2 -5.40 -16.80 -12.66
N ILE A 3 -6.26 -16.11 -11.91
CA ILE A 3 -5.85 -15.31 -10.75
C ILE A 3 -5.28 -16.19 -9.64
N GLN A 4 -5.79 -17.41 -9.43
CA GLN A 4 -5.30 -18.30 -8.37
C GLN A 4 -3.85 -18.73 -8.65
N LYS A 5 -3.53 -19.07 -9.90
CA LYS A 5 -2.16 -19.37 -10.32
C LYS A 5 -1.22 -18.17 -10.10
N LEU A 6 -1.69 -16.97 -10.40
CA LEU A 6 -0.90 -15.74 -10.28
C LEU A 6 -0.69 -15.31 -8.82
N GLU A 7 -1.70 -15.47 -7.96
CA GLU A 7 -1.56 -15.25 -6.52
C GLU A 7 -0.58 -16.24 -5.90
N LYS A 8 -0.63 -17.52 -6.30
CA LYS A 8 0.34 -18.51 -5.85
C LYS A 8 1.77 -18.13 -6.27
N LEU A 9 1.95 -17.67 -7.51
CA LEU A 9 3.24 -17.17 -7.98
C LEU A 9 3.72 -15.98 -7.15
N ALA A 10 2.85 -15.00 -6.91
CA ALA A 10 3.15 -13.84 -6.06
C ALA A 10 3.58 -14.26 -4.65
N TYR A 11 2.84 -15.21 -4.05
CA TYR A 11 3.14 -15.74 -2.73
C TYR A 11 4.52 -16.41 -2.68
N GLU A 12 4.82 -17.32 -3.60
CA GLU A 12 6.11 -18.02 -3.63
C GLU A 12 7.31 -17.07 -3.80
N ILE A 13 7.15 -15.99 -4.57
CA ILE A 13 8.23 -15.02 -4.79
C ILE A 13 8.43 -14.11 -3.57
N MET A 14 7.35 -13.72 -2.87
CA MET A 14 7.39 -12.59 -1.94
C MET A 14 7.21 -12.96 -0.47
N LYS A 15 6.65 -14.13 -0.13
CA LYS A 15 6.29 -14.52 1.26
C LYS A 15 7.46 -14.57 2.23
N ASP A 16 8.66 -14.89 1.75
CA ASP A 16 9.83 -15.08 2.60
C ASP A 16 10.72 -13.83 2.69
N ARG A 17 10.41 -12.79 1.91
CA ARG A 17 11.18 -11.56 1.87
C ARG A 17 10.95 -10.74 3.14
N LYS A 18 12.03 -10.23 3.72
CA LYS A 18 12.02 -9.35 4.89
C LYS A 18 12.58 -7.99 4.50
N ILE A 19 11.85 -6.94 4.86
CA ILE A 19 12.29 -5.55 4.75
C ILE A 19 12.55 -5.04 6.17
N PRO A 20 13.62 -4.27 6.43
CA PRO A 20 13.86 -3.66 7.74
C PRO A 20 12.63 -2.91 8.24
N GLY A 21 12.28 -3.10 9.52
CA GLY A 21 11.11 -2.46 10.15
C GLY A 21 9.73 -3.01 9.73
N ARG A 22 9.66 -4.13 9.01
CA ARG A 22 8.39 -4.76 8.55
C ARG A 22 8.34 -6.24 8.89
N GLU A 23 7.15 -6.85 8.94
CA GLU A 23 7.03 -8.30 9.14
C GLU A 23 7.63 -9.10 7.96
N LYS A 24 7.98 -10.37 8.22
CA LYS A 24 8.37 -11.30 7.15
C LYS A 24 7.18 -11.50 6.21
N GLY A 25 7.42 -11.40 4.90
CA GLY A 25 6.37 -11.51 3.89
C GLY A 25 5.53 -10.25 3.71
N PHE A 26 5.91 -9.13 4.35
CA PHE A 26 5.20 -7.84 4.25
C PHE A 26 4.85 -7.51 2.80
N ILE A 27 5.79 -7.65 1.86
CA ILE A 27 5.59 -7.34 0.43
C ILE A 27 4.34 -8.04 -0.14
N TYR A 28 4.17 -9.34 0.11
CA TYR A 28 3.01 -10.08 -0.37
C TYR A 28 1.72 -9.64 0.33
N TYR A 29 1.75 -9.60 1.67
CA TYR A 29 0.53 -9.33 2.45
C TYR A 29 0.05 -7.89 2.29
N HIS A 30 0.96 -6.92 2.24
CA HIS A 30 0.70 -5.55 1.86
C HIS A 30 0.13 -5.46 0.45
N GLY A 31 0.80 -6.05 -0.55
CA GLY A 31 0.28 -6.09 -1.92
C GLY A 31 -1.13 -6.68 -2.01
N LYS A 32 -1.43 -7.74 -1.26
CA LYS A 32 -2.77 -8.37 -1.19
C LYS A 32 -3.82 -7.42 -0.61
N ARG A 33 -3.52 -6.72 0.48
CA ARG A 33 -4.44 -5.73 1.07
C ARG A 33 -4.62 -4.53 0.16
N THR A 34 -3.53 -3.98 -0.39
CA THR A 34 -3.55 -2.89 -1.38
C THR A 34 -4.41 -3.26 -2.58
N ALA A 35 -4.29 -4.49 -3.11
CA ALA A 35 -5.14 -4.95 -4.20
C ALA A 35 -6.63 -5.00 -3.84
N ASN A 36 -6.97 -5.46 -2.63
CA ASN A 36 -8.36 -5.47 -2.17
C ASN A 36 -8.91 -4.04 -1.97
N ILE A 37 -8.11 -3.13 -1.42
CA ILE A 37 -8.48 -1.72 -1.27
C ILE A 37 -8.70 -1.09 -2.66
N ALA A 38 -7.80 -1.33 -3.61
CA ALA A 38 -7.90 -0.84 -4.97
C ALA A 38 -9.20 -1.29 -5.67
N LEU A 39 -9.60 -2.55 -5.48
CA LEU A 39 -10.87 -3.05 -6.01
C LEU A 39 -12.08 -2.35 -5.39
N ASN A 40 -12.05 -2.04 -4.09
CA ASN A 40 -13.14 -1.30 -3.44
C ASN A 40 -13.23 0.13 -3.99
N ILE A 41 -12.10 0.83 -4.12
CA ILE A 41 -12.04 2.17 -4.74
C ILE A 41 -12.58 2.12 -6.16
N TYR A 42 -12.13 1.17 -6.98
CA TYR A 42 -12.57 1.03 -8.37
C TYR A 42 -14.10 0.89 -8.46
N LYS A 43 -14.72 0.07 -7.61
CA LYS A 43 -16.17 -0.13 -7.57
C LYS A 43 -16.96 1.12 -7.21
N GLU A 44 -16.40 2.00 -6.38
CA GLU A 44 -17.03 3.28 -6.05
C GLU A 44 -16.90 4.31 -7.18
N LEU A 45 -15.95 4.13 -8.10
CA LEU A 45 -15.67 5.07 -9.19
C LEU A 45 -16.36 4.75 -10.52
N VAL A 46 -16.82 3.52 -10.72
CA VAL A 46 -17.39 3.08 -12.00
C VAL A 46 -18.86 2.68 -11.87
N GLU A 47 -19.66 3.01 -12.87
CA GLU A 47 -21.08 2.61 -12.92
C GLU A 47 -21.26 1.10 -13.21
N LYS A 48 -20.31 0.51 -13.94
CA LYS A 48 -20.34 -0.89 -14.36
C LYS A 48 -18.97 -1.52 -14.24
N GLU A 49 -18.89 -2.58 -13.45
CA GLU A 49 -17.67 -3.33 -13.24
C GLU A 49 -17.16 -4.00 -14.54
N ASN A 50 -15.86 -3.84 -14.82
CA ASN A 50 -15.16 -4.59 -15.85
C ASN A 50 -14.24 -5.63 -15.21
N LYS A 51 -14.59 -6.91 -15.38
CA LYS A 51 -13.86 -8.04 -14.78
C LYS A 51 -12.40 -8.13 -15.25
N GLU A 52 -12.10 -7.76 -16.50
CA GLU A 52 -10.72 -7.78 -17.00
C GLU A 52 -9.89 -6.66 -16.34
N GLU A 53 -10.42 -5.44 -16.28
CA GLU A 53 -9.74 -4.31 -15.64
C GLU A 53 -9.52 -4.54 -14.15
N MET A 54 -10.54 -5.04 -13.45
CA MET A 54 -10.42 -5.39 -12.03
C MET A 54 -9.34 -6.45 -11.82
N ALA A 55 -9.26 -7.47 -12.67
CA ALA A 55 -8.22 -8.50 -12.59
C ALA A 55 -6.81 -7.92 -12.83
N LEU A 56 -6.66 -6.98 -13.76
CA LEU A 56 -5.39 -6.31 -14.04
C LEU A 56 -4.98 -5.35 -12.92
N LEU A 57 -5.93 -4.55 -12.40
CA LEU A 57 -5.72 -3.67 -11.26
C LEU A 57 -5.27 -4.46 -10.03
N TYR A 58 -5.98 -5.56 -9.76
CA TYR A 58 -5.69 -6.46 -8.67
C TYR A 58 -4.26 -7.00 -8.73
N LEU A 59 -3.83 -7.50 -9.89
CA LEU A 59 -2.46 -8.00 -10.07
C LEU A 59 -1.41 -6.89 -9.99
N GLY A 60 -1.68 -5.73 -10.60
CA GLY A 60 -0.78 -4.59 -10.53
C GLY A 60 -0.49 -4.19 -9.08
N CYS A 61 -1.54 -4.12 -8.26
CA CYS A 61 -1.43 -3.84 -6.83
C CYS A 61 -0.76 -4.97 -6.05
N LEU A 62 -1.05 -6.24 -6.37
CA LEU A 62 -0.45 -7.38 -5.69
C LEU A 62 1.08 -7.42 -5.87
N PHE A 63 1.55 -7.03 -7.06
CA PHE A 63 2.97 -7.06 -7.42
C PHE A 63 3.69 -5.71 -7.29
N HIS A 64 3.02 -4.62 -6.89
CA HIS A 64 3.60 -3.27 -6.99
C HIS A 64 4.95 -3.12 -6.27
N ASP A 65 5.10 -3.80 -5.14
CA ASP A 65 6.28 -3.77 -4.28
C ASP A 65 7.26 -4.94 -4.57
N ILE A 66 7.08 -5.70 -5.65
CA ILE A 66 7.98 -6.85 -5.98
C ILE A 66 9.44 -6.41 -6.14
N GLY A 67 9.71 -5.17 -6.53
CA GLY A 67 11.07 -4.63 -6.61
C GLY A 67 11.64 -4.13 -5.28
N LYS A 68 10.86 -4.04 -4.19
CA LYS A 68 11.25 -3.36 -2.95
C LYS A 68 12.55 -3.93 -2.36
N GLY A 69 13.52 -3.08 -2.06
CA GLY A 69 14.86 -3.50 -1.65
C GLY A 69 15.87 -3.63 -2.80
N ILE A 70 15.46 -3.38 -4.04
CA ILE A 70 16.32 -3.19 -5.21
C ILE A 70 15.87 -1.90 -5.91
N GLU A 71 16.45 -0.77 -5.49
CA GLU A 71 16.01 0.57 -5.89
C GLU A 71 16.52 0.98 -7.29
N PRO A 72 15.74 1.76 -8.08
CA PRO A 72 14.38 2.22 -7.80
C PRO A 72 13.34 1.10 -7.97
N HIS A 73 12.61 0.78 -6.91
CA HIS A 73 11.81 -0.45 -6.86
C HIS A 73 10.62 -0.50 -7.84
N ASN A 74 10.09 0.64 -8.28
CA ASN A 74 9.03 0.69 -9.29
C ASN A 74 9.55 0.31 -10.69
N GLU A 75 10.77 0.71 -11.06
CA GLU A 75 11.41 0.32 -12.31
C GLU A 75 11.82 -1.14 -12.28
N THR A 76 12.54 -1.55 -11.23
CA THR A 76 12.92 -2.96 -11.05
C THR A 76 11.68 -3.85 -10.99
N GLY A 77 10.64 -3.41 -10.27
CA GLY A 77 9.38 -4.13 -10.15
C GLY A 77 8.69 -4.33 -11.50
N ARG A 78 8.69 -3.31 -12.36
CA ARG A 78 8.15 -3.40 -13.73
C ARG A 78 8.84 -4.51 -14.53
N GLU A 79 10.17 -4.55 -14.50
CA GLU A 79 10.94 -5.57 -15.22
C GLU A 79 10.72 -6.97 -14.65
N LEU A 80 10.66 -7.12 -13.33
CA LEU A 80 10.37 -8.39 -12.67
C LEU A 80 8.97 -8.91 -13.05
N VAL A 81 7.96 -8.05 -13.06
CA VAL A 81 6.61 -8.42 -13.50
C VAL A 81 6.60 -8.86 -14.95
N ASN A 82 7.25 -8.13 -15.85
CA ASN A 82 7.36 -8.53 -17.25
C ASN A 82 8.03 -9.90 -17.39
N TYR A 83 9.08 -10.17 -16.62
CA TYR A 83 9.76 -11.46 -16.60
C TYR A 83 8.85 -12.57 -16.07
N TYR A 84 8.30 -12.45 -14.85
CA TYR A 84 7.54 -13.52 -14.21
C TYR A 84 6.21 -13.82 -14.89
N LEU A 85 5.61 -12.84 -15.56
CA LEU A 85 4.30 -13.00 -16.20
C LEU A 85 4.37 -13.37 -17.69
N ARG A 86 5.55 -13.41 -18.32
CA ARG A 86 5.74 -13.60 -19.78
C ARG A 86 5.01 -14.82 -20.35
N ASP A 87 4.98 -15.93 -19.61
CA ASP A 87 4.42 -17.21 -20.05
C ASP A 87 2.97 -17.44 -19.57
N ILE A 88 2.38 -16.45 -18.86
CA ILE A 88 1.06 -16.57 -18.23
C ILE A 88 0.08 -15.51 -18.76
N CYS A 89 0.56 -14.29 -18.93
CA CYS A 89 -0.23 -13.15 -19.39
C CYS A 89 0.15 -12.81 -20.82
N ASN A 90 -0.80 -12.33 -21.63
CA ASN A 90 -0.50 -11.79 -22.96
C ASN A 90 0.15 -10.39 -22.86
N ASP A 91 0.67 -9.89 -23.99
CA ASP A 91 1.43 -8.63 -24.04
C ASP A 91 0.66 -7.44 -23.46
N ARG A 92 -0.62 -7.28 -23.84
CA ARG A 92 -1.51 -6.22 -23.33
C ARG A 92 -1.69 -6.31 -21.81
N GLN A 93 -1.91 -7.52 -21.29
CA GLN A 93 -2.08 -7.74 -19.85
C GLN A 93 -0.80 -7.40 -19.08
N ARG A 94 0.36 -7.83 -19.58
CA ARG A 94 1.66 -7.52 -18.96
C ARG A 94 1.97 -6.03 -19.02
N GLU A 95 1.67 -5.36 -20.12
CA GLU A 95 1.84 -3.91 -20.26
C GLU A 95 1.03 -3.16 -19.19
N ILE A 96 -0.25 -3.49 -19.01
CA ILE A 96 -1.11 -2.83 -18.02
C ILE A 96 -0.63 -3.10 -16.59
N VAL A 97 -0.36 -4.36 -16.24
CA VAL A 97 0.10 -4.73 -14.88
C VAL A 97 1.45 -4.08 -14.57
N SER A 98 2.41 -4.16 -15.50
CA SER A 98 3.74 -3.58 -15.32
C SER A 98 3.70 -2.05 -15.26
N ARG A 99 2.77 -1.41 -15.98
CA ARG A 99 2.51 0.03 -15.87
C ARG A 99 1.99 0.44 -14.50
N ILE A 100 1.03 -0.31 -13.93
CA ILE A 100 0.55 -0.05 -12.55
C ILE A 100 1.70 -0.15 -11.55
N VAL A 101 2.53 -1.19 -11.67
CA VAL A 101 3.72 -1.40 -10.82
C VAL A 101 4.73 -0.25 -11.00
N TYR A 102 4.90 0.28 -12.20
CA TYR A 102 5.78 1.42 -12.44
C TYR A 102 5.24 2.73 -11.85
N GLU A 103 3.93 2.95 -11.94
CA GLU A 103 3.26 4.20 -11.55
C GLU A 103 2.96 4.31 -10.05
N HIS A 104 2.93 3.21 -9.28
CA HIS A 104 2.35 3.17 -7.93
C HIS A 104 2.98 4.17 -6.93
N ASN A 105 4.26 4.51 -7.06
CA ASN A 105 4.94 5.47 -6.18
C ASN A 105 5.20 6.85 -6.84
N LEU A 106 4.77 7.04 -8.10
CA LEU A 106 4.99 8.25 -8.89
C LEU A 106 3.83 9.25 -8.67
N ARG A 107 3.94 10.13 -7.65
CA ARG A 107 2.81 10.94 -7.15
C ARG A 107 3.06 12.45 -7.25
N GLY A 108 1.97 13.23 -7.32
CA GLY A 108 2.00 14.70 -7.36
C GLY A 108 1.87 15.29 -8.77
N GLU A 109 1.94 16.61 -8.87
CA GLU A 109 1.64 17.37 -10.11
C GLU A 109 2.44 16.92 -11.33
N LYS A 110 3.69 16.51 -11.14
CA LYS A 110 4.57 16.02 -12.21
C LYS A 110 4.04 14.72 -12.86
N TYR A 111 3.20 13.97 -12.17
CA TYR A 111 2.73 12.64 -12.60
C TYR A 111 1.21 12.62 -12.87
N GLN A 112 0.62 13.77 -13.23
CA GLN A 112 -0.80 13.85 -13.57
C GLN A 112 -1.20 12.97 -14.77
N GLY A 113 -0.25 12.60 -15.64
CA GLY A 113 -0.43 11.71 -16.78
C GLY A 113 -0.48 10.21 -16.47
N ASN A 114 -0.38 9.83 -15.19
CA ASN A 114 -0.51 8.41 -14.80
C ASN A 114 -1.90 7.86 -15.14
N SER A 115 -1.95 6.57 -15.41
CA SER A 115 -3.18 5.89 -15.82
C SER A 115 -4.24 5.90 -14.71
N PHE A 116 -5.51 5.76 -15.11
CA PHE A 116 -6.62 5.63 -14.16
C PHE A 116 -6.39 4.51 -13.14
N LEU A 117 -5.98 3.31 -13.60
CA LEU A 117 -5.68 2.18 -12.71
C LEU A 117 -4.44 2.43 -11.84
N GLY A 118 -3.41 3.11 -12.37
CA GLY A 118 -2.24 3.51 -11.62
C GLY A 118 -2.58 4.48 -10.47
N LYS A 119 -3.46 5.46 -10.71
CA LYS A 119 -3.95 6.38 -9.69
C LYS A 119 -4.79 5.66 -8.60
N ILE A 120 -5.53 4.62 -8.96
CA ILE A 120 -6.25 3.81 -7.97
C ILE A 120 -5.25 3.00 -7.13
N ALA A 121 -4.25 2.38 -7.75
CA ALA A 121 -3.20 1.64 -7.03
C ALA A 121 -2.42 2.56 -6.08
N GLN A 122 -2.12 3.78 -6.51
CA GLN A 122 -1.55 4.84 -5.69
C GLN A 122 -2.40 5.11 -4.45
N ASP A 123 -3.68 5.40 -4.61
CA ASP A 123 -4.54 5.70 -3.45
C ASP A 123 -4.63 4.51 -2.49
N ALA A 124 -4.77 3.30 -3.04
CA ALA A 124 -4.86 2.08 -2.27
C ALA A 124 -3.60 1.80 -1.43
N ASP A 125 -2.42 2.05 -2.00
CA ASP A 125 -1.12 1.90 -1.34
C ASP A 125 -0.99 2.87 -0.15
N ILE A 126 -1.37 4.16 -0.33
CA ILE A 126 -1.43 5.12 0.78
C ILE A 126 -2.37 4.63 1.87
N LEU A 127 -3.56 4.15 1.50
CA LEU A 127 -4.56 3.74 2.49
C LEU A 127 -4.10 2.55 3.33
N ASP A 128 -3.36 1.57 2.78
CA ASP A 128 -2.80 0.46 3.58
C ASP A 128 -1.72 0.91 4.57
N HIS A 129 -1.23 2.15 4.44
CA HIS A 129 -0.34 2.81 5.39
C HIS A 129 -1.07 3.73 6.38
N MET A 130 -2.40 3.62 6.51
CA MET A 130 -3.22 4.44 7.40
C MET A 130 -4.09 3.59 8.34
N GLY A 131 -4.53 4.19 9.45
CA GLY A 131 -5.45 3.53 10.38
C GLY A 131 -4.76 2.47 11.24
N THR A 132 -5.44 1.35 11.47
CA THR A 132 -4.90 0.22 12.24
C THR A 132 -3.62 -0.36 11.64
N MET A 133 -3.46 -0.32 10.32
CA MET A 133 -2.25 -0.80 9.67
C MET A 133 -1.04 0.10 9.97
N ASP A 134 -1.24 1.41 10.05
CA ASP A 134 -0.19 2.37 10.44
C ASP A 134 0.33 2.07 11.86
N ILE A 135 -0.59 1.82 12.79
CA ILE A 135 -0.26 1.41 14.18
C ILE A 135 0.55 0.11 14.18
N TRP A 136 0.09 -0.92 13.46
CA TRP A 136 0.81 -2.19 13.36
C TRP A 136 2.22 -2.01 12.81
N ILE A 137 2.34 -1.23 11.74
CA ILE A 137 3.60 -0.92 11.08
C ILE A 137 4.55 -0.17 12.02
N ALA A 138 4.06 0.83 12.74
CA ALA A 138 4.86 1.59 13.69
C ALA A 138 5.38 0.68 14.81
N PHE A 139 4.52 -0.18 15.37
CA PHE A 139 4.97 -1.13 16.41
C PHE A 139 6.00 -2.12 15.88
N GLN A 140 5.85 -2.62 14.65
CA GLN A 140 6.88 -3.43 14.02
C GLN A 140 8.18 -2.65 13.85
N TRP A 141 8.14 -1.39 13.41
CA TRP A 141 9.32 -0.56 13.31
C TRP A 141 10.03 -0.44 14.66
N HIS A 142 9.36 0.08 15.67
CA HIS A 142 9.96 0.31 16.98
C HIS A 142 10.52 -0.98 17.60
N ALA A 143 9.79 -2.10 17.49
CA ALA A 143 10.27 -3.38 17.99
C ALA A 143 11.48 -3.95 17.22
N ASN A 144 11.66 -3.63 15.93
CA ASN A 144 12.83 -4.09 15.16
C ASN A 144 14.06 -3.20 15.37
N PHE A 145 13.89 -1.99 15.94
CA PHE A 145 14.97 -1.02 16.13
C PHE A 145 15.22 -0.70 17.62
N ASP A 146 14.73 -1.55 18.53
CA ASP A 146 14.91 -1.42 19.99
C ASP A 146 14.43 -0.07 20.54
N GLU A 147 13.38 0.51 19.92
CA GLU A 147 12.77 1.76 20.35
C GLU A 147 11.63 1.51 21.35
N THR A 148 11.37 2.50 22.19
CA THR A 148 10.43 2.42 23.31
C THR A 148 9.01 2.84 22.92
N VAL A 149 8.05 2.65 23.84
CA VAL A 149 6.70 3.20 23.68
C VAL A 149 6.73 4.73 23.59
N GLU A 150 7.62 5.36 24.38
CA GLU A 150 7.82 6.81 24.39
C GLU A 150 8.34 7.32 23.04
N ASP A 151 9.22 6.58 22.38
CA ASP A 151 9.68 6.91 21.02
C ASP A 151 8.54 6.86 20.01
N SER A 152 7.65 5.87 20.14
CA SER A 152 6.46 5.78 19.30
C SER A 152 5.50 6.94 19.52
N LEU A 153 5.20 7.26 20.78
CA LEU A 153 4.36 8.41 21.11
C LEU A 153 4.98 9.73 20.65
N LYS A 154 6.31 9.87 20.72
CA LYS A 154 7.02 11.04 20.19
C LYS A 154 6.88 11.15 18.68
N PHE A 155 6.97 10.05 17.93
CA PHE A 155 6.73 10.06 16.48
C PHE A 155 5.31 10.52 16.14
N PHE A 156 4.31 9.93 16.80
CA PHE A 156 2.90 10.19 16.53
C PHE A 156 2.43 11.58 17.00
N LEU A 157 2.79 11.97 18.22
CA LEU A 157 2.31 13.19 18.89
C LEU A 157 3.28 14.37 18.76
N GLY A 158 4.53 14.14 18.35
CA GLY A 158 5.56 15.17 18.18
C GLY A 158 5.50 15.93 16.86
N GLY A 159 4.42 15.80 16.09
CA GLY A 159 4.18 16.53 14.84
C GLY A 159 4.69 15.85 13.57
N GLN A 160 5.70 14.97 13.65
CA GLN A 160 6.25 14.29 12.48
C GLN A 160 5.19 13.46 11.74
N TRP A 161 4.39 12.67 12.47
CA TRP A 161 3.31 11.89 11.87
C TRP A 161 2.23 12.78 11.23
N GLN A 162 1.89 13.92 11.87
CA GLN A 162 0.94 14.87 11.31
C GLN A 162 1.44 15.44 9.97
N GLU A 163 2.71 15.85 9.88
CA GLU A 163 3.28 16.34 8.63
C GLU A 163 3.26 15.26 7.52
N ILE A 164 3.56 14.01 7.87
CA ILE A 164 3.54 12.88 6.93
C ILE A 164 2.11 12.67 6.42
N THR A 165 1.13 12.57 7.33
CA THR A 165 -0.26 12.30 6.95
C THR A 165 -0.88 13.46 6.16
N GLU A 166 -0.55 14.71 6.47
CA GLU A 166 -0.98 15.86 5.67
C GLU A 166 -0.41 15.82 4.25
N LYS A 167 0.86 15.43 4.09
CA LYS A 167 1.47 15.22 2.76
C LYS A 167 0.77 14.09 2.02
N LEU A 168 0.60 12.92 2.65
CA LEU A 168 -0.06 11.76 2.03
C LEU A 168 -1.49 12.08 1.61
N ARG A 169 -2.26 12.78 2.44
CA ARG A 169 -3.63 13.19 2.13
C ARG A 169 -3.72 14.03 0.86
N ARG A 170 -2.75 14.91 0.62
CA ARG A 170 -2.69 15.76 -0.60
C ARG A 170 -2.31 14.98 -1.86
N LEU A 171 -1.76 13.77 -1.72
CA LEU A 171 -1.36 12.91 -2.84
C LEU A 171 -2.46 11.95 -3.29
N LEU A 172 -3.60 11.91 -2.59
CA LEU A 172 -4.75 11.11 -2.99
C LEU A 172 -5.43 11.68 -4.22
N ASN A 173 -5.87 10.79 -5.11
CA ASN A 173 -6.41 11.13 -6.42
C ASN A 173 -7.94 11.22 -6.42
N PHE A 174 -8.62 10.39 -5.63
CA PHE A 174 -10.07 10.21 -5.73
C PHE A 174 -10.84 10.52 -4.43
N PRO A 175 -12.08 11.05 -4.52
CA PRO A 175 -12.90 11.38 -3.34
C PRO A 175 -13.20 10.19 -2.39
N PRO A 176 -13.49 8.96 -2.87
CA PRO A 176 -13.62 7.79 -2.00
C PRO A 176 -12.38 7.55 -1.13
N SER A 177 -11.20 7.70 -1.74
CA SER A 177 -9.92 7.50 -1.07
C SER A 177 -9.68 8.54 0.01
N ILE A 178 -10.03 9.82 -0.26
CA ILE A 178 -9.93 10.91 0.73
C ILE A 178 -10.83 10.62 1.93
N THR A 179 -12.09 10.22 1.67
CA THR A 179 -13.04 9.86 2.73
C THR A 179 -12.50 8.71 3.59
N ALA A 180 -12.00 7.64 2.96
CA ALA A 180 -11.42 6.50 3.67
C ALA A 180 -10.16 6.87 4.45
N PHE A 181 -9.32 7.76 3.91
CA PHE A 181 -8.12 8.26 4.57
C PHE A 181 -8.49 9.01 5.85
N ASP A 182 -9.43 9.95 5.78
CA ASP A 182 -9.84 10.78 6.91
C ASP A 182 -10.44 9.91 8.03
N GLN A 183 -11.27 8.93 7.67
CA GLN A 183 -11.81 7.97 8.64
C GLN A 183 -10.71 7.15 9.33
N ARG A 184 -9.74 6.64 8.57
CA ARG A 184 -8.61 5.87 9.11
C ARG A 184 -7.73 6.73 10.00
N LYS A 185 -7.45 7.97 9.60
CA LYS A 185 -6.66 8.93 10.38
C LYS A 185 -7.33 9.24 11.72
N ASN A 186 -8.63 9.54 11.71
CA ASN A 186 -9.39 9.81 12.94
C ASN A 186 -9.33 8.62 13.91
N PHE A 187 -9.46 7.39 13.41
CA PHE A 187 -9.31 6.20 14.24
C PHE A 187 -7.90 6.10 14.86
N THR A 188 -6.85 6.39 14.09
CA THR A 188 -5.48 6.41 14.63
C THR A 188 -5.33 7.45 15.73
N GLU A 189 -5.88 8.66 15.57
CA GLU A 189 -5.85 9.71 16.60
C GLU A 189 -6.59 9.28 17.89
N GLU A 190 -7.76 8.65 17.76
CA GLU A 190 -8.50 8.08 18.89
C GLU A 190 -7.69 6.99 19.62
N PHE A 191 -7.06 6.09 18.87
CA PHE A 191 -6.19 5.07 19.41
C PHE A 191 -5.02 5.69 20.18
N LEU A 192 -4.34 6.68 19.60
CA LEU A 192 -3.18 7.34 20.20
C LEU A 192 -3.55 8.05 21.51
N GLY A 193 -4.71 8.68 21.57
CA GLY A 193 -5.19 9.31 22.80
C GLY A 193 -5.39 8.31 23.95
N ARG A 194 -5.80 7.08 23.64
CA ARG A 194 -5.88 6.00 24.62
C ARG A 194 -4.52 5.40 24.93
N PHE A 195 -3.72 5.14 23.90
CA PHE A 195 -2.38 4.56 24.01
C PHE A 195 -1.47 5.39 24.91
N GLN A 196 -1.51 6.72 24.79
CA GLN A 196 -0.77 7.64 25.65
C GLN A 196 -1.18 7.54 27.13
N ARG A 197 -2.47 7.43 27.42
CA ARG A 197 -2.95 7.33 28.82
C ARG A 197 -2.56 5.99 29.44
N GLU A 198 -2.74 4.91 28.68
CA GLU A 198 -2.41 3.55 29.15
C GLU A 198 -0.89 3.36 29.30
N SER A 199 -0.05 4.00 28.46
CA SER A 199 1.40 3.96 28.63
C SER A 199 1.88 4.67 29.90
N GLU A 200 1.13 5.66 30.39
CA GLU A 200 1.37 6.32 31.68
C GLU A 200 0.85 5.51 32.88
N GLY A 201 0.30 4.31 32.64
CA GLY A 201 -0.26 3.43 33.68
C GLY A 201 -1.67 3.82 34.13
N LYS A 202 -2.38 4.67 33.38
CA LYS A 202 -3.80 4.99 33.66
C LYS A 202 -4.70 3.84 33.23
N LEU A 203 -5.81 3.68 33.95
CA LEU A 203 -6.78 2.62 33.67
C LEU A 203 -7.60 2.84 32.38
N TYR A 204 -7.70 4.08 31.88
CA TYR A 204 -8.48 4.46 30.71
C TYR A 204 -7.97 5.74 30.04
#